data_AF-A0A9P8KHZ0-F1
#
_entry.id   AF-A0A9P8KHZ0-F1
#
_cell.length_a   1.000
_cell.length_b   1.000
_cell.length_c   1.000
_cell.angle_alpha   90.00
_cell.angle_beta   90.00
_cell.angle_gamma   90.00
#
_symmetry.space_group_name_H-M   'P 1'
#
loop_
_entity.id
_entity.type
_entity.pdbx_description
1 polymer ?
#
loop_
_entity_poly.entity_id
_entity_poly.type
_entity_poly.pdbx_seq_one_letter_code
_entity_poly.pdbx_strand_id
1 'polypeptide(L)'
;MCRKFLCKTDALSGSSTVARNVGLFDLHFHVEKIKMSINLDVDMEDAPPGGPREFTVPDPPQKPGFIHGVDNVHWSQSSRRLAAQLNHDKTGFDVKLYDPSDPTARGLDPSISPWYRLGPPSNIPDYPPLLEKYSVQMLEAAGFLNHDTGFDIAKINGRLAFAPWRNYHRDPDLQIRIHPVLRRDKWLGITDYQYSLMLPSLLLASAILDDPITLNYFCALSRPSADMKTVKHVSAGLTADCKIMEIPATLSYNDQQETYNKFILMTTYLESWSFEDVAGPIFGLTGRTLGVFGQPERASKLIRLKPVYMEILECFDRHEKLNDGQYERLFKDIQTMAGIPESRRARIDPVSAMYRTSYDLATLLLHEFTHAFCMAYFERPNVFDIREPWAPMNRTNEQGYAFENFALGGVLKSLRVGIPPIHDEFHSMQAVLAPFGLYTNREWDAWFGNPANKTHATMDSDLDHVEDRKPSSREYPVPQAWTQWLFSEDLWTDQVLRFGLEAIKVPKHKKWEVVKLPYGTRGWNGTGEHRWNTAPGTDDRIWVPNWDDFYLDGIPEEARVFKHPTWDP
;
A
#
# COMPACT_ATOMS: atom_id res chain seq x y z
N MET A 1 24.28 10.28 46.49
CA MET A 1 24.90 10.93 47.67
C MET A 1 26.28 11.43 47.29
N CYS A 2 26.55 12.70 47.58
CA CYS A 2 27.83 13.43 47.68
C CYS A 2 28.92 13.19 46.61
N ARG A 3 29.23 14.13 45.71
CA ARG A 3 29.72 15.54 45.80
C ARG A 3 31.24 15.67 45.72
N LYS A 4 31.65 16.48 44.72
CA LYS A 4 32.81 17.40 44.66
C LYS A 4 34.19 16.70 44.51
N PHE A 5 35.24 17.27 43.92
CA PHE A 5 35.68 18.64 43.64
C PHE A 5 36.52 18.61 42.33
N LEU A 6 36.37 19.52 41.34
CA LEU A 6 36.91 20.89 41.26
C LEU A 6 38.45 20.99 41.32
N CYS A 7 39.11 21.30 40.19
CA CYS A 7 39.99 22.47 39.93
C CYS A 7 40.79 22.26 38.63
N LYS A 8 40.60 23.13 37.62
CA LYS A 8 41.45 24.29 37.22
C LYS A 8 42.66 23.89 36.34
N THR A 9 42.56 24.11 35.02
CA THR A 9 43.11 25.26 34.23
C THR A 9 44.64 25.28 34.19
N ASP A 10 45.25 25.00 33.04
CA ASP A 10 45.78 26.02 32.14
C ASP A 10 46.46 25.43 30.90
N ALA A 11 46.47 26.24 29.85
CA ALA A 11 46.95 25.96 28.51
C ALA A 11 48.48 26.03 28.36
N LEU A 12 49.06 25.28 27.41
CA LEU A 12 49.82 25.78 26.25
C LEU A 12 50.81 24.75 25.65
N SER A 13 50.81 24.73 24.32
CA SER A 13 51.89 24.43 23.35
C SER A 13 52.70 23.13 23.40
N GLY A 14 52.77 22.48 22.21
CA GLY A 14 54.05 21.95 21.70
C GLY A 14 54.07 20.47 21.31
N SER A 15 53.91 20.22 20.01
CA SER A 15 54.77 19.37 19.15
C SER A 15 55.29 17.99 19.63
N SER A 16 55.11 17.02 18.73
CA SER A 16 55.91 15.80 18.45
C SER A 16 55.45 14.45 19.05
N THR A 17 54.92 13.64 18.13
CA THR A 17 55.22 12.22 17.85
C THR A 17 55.75 11.35 18.98
N VAL A 18 54.98 10.36 19.42
CA VAL A 18 55.36 8.92 19.50
C VAL A 18 54.10 8.09 19.82
N ALA A 19 53.97 6.98 19.10
CA ALA A 19 52.92 5.98 19.14
C ALA A 19 52.54 5.47 20.55
N ARG A 20 51.24 5.17 20.72
CA ARG A 20 50.77 4.10 21.62
C ARG A 20 49.43 3.54 21.17
N ASN A 21 49.44 2.22 21.02
CA ASN A 21 48.35 1.30 20.70
C ASN A 21 47.06 1.56 21.48
N VAL A 22 45.93 1.56 20.78
CA VAL A 22 44.65 1.04 21.28
C VAL A 22 43.98 0.30 20.13
N GLY A 23 43.69 -0.98 20.34
CA GLY A 23 43.26 -1.92 19.31
C GLY A 23 41.92 -1.58 18.69
N LEU A 24 41.89 -1.56 17.35
CA LEU A 24 40.68 -1.77 16.58
C LEU A 24 40.38 -3.27 16.53
N PHE A 25 39.14 -3.62 16.86
CA PHE A 25 38.56 -4.89 16.44
C PHE A 25 38.27 -4.81 14.94
N ASP A 26 39.06 -5.53 14.16
CA ASP A 26 38.91 -5.73 12.72
C ASP A 26 37.82 -6.78 12.48
N LEU A 27 36.71 -6.37 11.84
CA LEU A 27 35.74 -7.28 11.21
C LEU A 27 36.02 -7.23 9.70
N HIS A 28 36.90 -8.11 9.25
CA HIS A 28 37.22 -8.31 7.83
C HIS A 28 36.00 -8.88 7.08
N PHE A 29 35.38 -8.08 6.21
CA PHE A 29 34.62 -8.61 5.08
C PHE A 29 35.54 -8.67 3.86
N HIS A 30 35.76 -9.88 3.35
CA HIS A 30 36.50 -10.15 2.12
C HIS A 30 35.64 -9.73 0.92
N VAL A 31 36.01 -8.64 0.25
CA VAL A 31 35.46 -8.27 -1.07
C VAL A 31 36.60 -8.36 -2.07
N GLU A 32 36.61 -9.42 -2.89
CA GLU A 32 37.52 -9.52 -4.03
C GLU A 32 37.21 -8.42 -5.04
N LYS A 33 38.20 -7.53 -5.26
CA LYS A 33 38.16 -6.48 -6.27
C LYS A 33 38.42 -7.09 -7.64
N ILE A 34 37.40 -7.26 -8.46
CA ILE A 34 37.56 -7.36 -9.92
C ILE A 34 37.64 -5.93 -10.47
N LYS A 35 38.85 -5.49 -10.85
CA LYS A 35 39.05 -4.27 -11.66
C LYS A 35 38.64 -4.58 -13.10
N MET A 36 37.55 -3.97 -13.57
CA MET A 36 37.34 -3.76 -15.00
C MET A 36 37.34 -2.26 -15.29
N SER A 37 38.24 -1.84 -16.18
CA SER A 37 38.30 -0.49 -16.71
C SER A 37 37.08 -0.24 -17.60
N ILE A 38 36.30 0.78 -17.29
CA ILE A 38 35.19 1.23 -18.15
C ILE A 38 35.76 2.30 -19.09
N ASN A 39 35.86 1.97 -20.38
CA ASN A 39 35.92 2.96 -21.45
C ASN A 39 34.55 3.62 -21.53
N LEU A 40 34.51 4.94 -21.36
CA LEU A 40 33.35 5.77 -21.66
C LEU A 40 33.35 6.03 -23.17
N ASP A 41 32.60 5.22 -23.92
CA ASP A 41 31.99 5.57 -25.20
C ASP A 41 30.99 4.45 -25.51
N VAL A 42 29.69 4.72 -25.30
CA VAL A 42 28.62 3.82 -25.75
C VAL A 42 27.80 4.59 -26.76
N ASP A 43 28.06 4.26 -28.03
CA ASP A 43 27.24 4.61 -29.17
C ASP A 43 25.78 4.22 -28.91
N MET A 44 24.89 5.17 -29.14
CA MET A 44 23.45 5.00 -29.12
C MET A 44 23.01 4.27 -30.39
N GLU A 45 23.12 2.95 -30.44
CA GLU A 45 22.46 2.14 -31.47
C GLU A 45 21.56 1.05 -30.84
N ASP A 46 20.30 1.09 -31.25
CA ASP A 46 19.24 0.06 -31.22
C ASP A 46 18.66 -0.39 -29.87
N ALA A 47 17.71 0.41 -29.36
CA ALA A 47 16.75 -0.04 -28.34
C ALA A 47 15.64 -0.93 -28.97
N PRO A 48 15.32 -2.12 -28.40
CA PRO A 48 14.23 -2.95 -28.91
C PRO A 48 12.85 -2.31 -28.66
N PRO A 49 11.86 -2.54 -29.54
CA PRO A 49 10.53 -1.97 -29.41
C PRO A 49 9.73 -2.69 -28.31
N GLY A 50 9.21 -1.94 -27.33
CA GLY A 50 8.31 -2.45 -26.30
C GLY A 50 7.96 -1.36 -25.28
N GLY A 51 6.71 -1.35 -24.79
CA GLY A 51 6.32 -0.49 -23.66
C GLY A 51 6.86 -1.01 -22.33
N PRO A 52 6.39 -0.46 -21.19
CA PRO A 52 6.67 -1.01 -19.87
C PRO A 52 6.38 -2.50 -19.76
N ARG A 53 7.12 -3.21 -18.89
CA ARG A 53 6.90 -4.62 -18.58
C ARG A 53 5.42 -4.91 -18.26
N GLU A 54 4.84 -5.87 -18.97
CA GLU A 54 3.52 -6.40 -18.67
C GLU A 54 3.60 -7.53 -17.66
N PHE A 55 2.60 -7.59 -16.78
CA PHE A 55 2.43 -8.67 -15.81
C PHE A 55 1.28 -9.54 -16.29
N THR A 56 1.51 -10.82 -16.54
CA THR A 56 0.46 -11.74 -16.98
C THR A 56 -0.03 -12.57 -15.81
N VAL A 57 -1.35 -12.77 -15.75
CA VAL A 57 -2.01 -13.72 -14.84
C VAL A 57 -2.89 -14.64 -15.66
N PRO A 58 -3.18 -15.87 -15.18
CA PRO A 58 -4.13 -16.76 -15.86
C PRO A 58 -5.49 -16.07 -16.03
N ASP A 59 -6.21 -16.37 -17.11
CA ASP A 59 -7.57 -15.91 -17.31
C ASP A 59 -8.48 -16.44 -16.19
N PRO A 60 -9.42 -15.62 -15.67
CA PRO A 60 -10.25 -16.03 -14.54
C PRO A 60 -11.19 -17.19 -14.93
N PRO A 61 -11.63 -18.00 -13.94
CA PRO A 61 -12.63 -19.05 -14.15
C PRO A 61 -13.87 -18.51 -14.88
N GLN A 62 -14.20 -19.14 -16.01
CA GLN A 62 -15.35 -18.73 -16.81
C GLN A 62 -16.64 -19.34 -16.28
N LYS A 63 -17.72 -18.58 -16.39
CA LYS A 63 -19.03 -19.09 -16.01
C LYS A 63 -19.54 -20.13 -17.00
N PRO A 64 -19.94 -21.33 -16.54
CA PRO A 64 -20.65 -22.25 -17.40
C PRO A 64 -21.94 -21.60 -17.95
N GLY A 65 -22.18 -21.69 -19.25
CA GLY A 65 -23.38 -21.12 -19.87
C GLY A 65 -24.69 -21.68 -19.32
N PHE A 66 -24.65 -22.87 -18.73
CA PHE A 66 -25.80 -23.61 -18.24
C PHE A 66 -25.49 -24.28 -16.90
N ILE A 67 -26.37 -24.12 -15.90
CA ILE A 67 -26.28 -24.81 -14.60
C ILE A 67 -27.65 -25.40 -14.27
N HIS A 68 -27.75 -26.73 -14.22
CA HIS A 68 -28.96 -27.49 -13.82
C HIS A 68 -30.28 -27.07 -14.50
N GLY A 69 -30.31 -26.83 -15.81
CA GLY A 69 -31.57 -26.47 -16.47
C GLY A 69 -31.88 -24.97 -16.50
N VAL A 70 -31.08 -24.15 -15.81
CA VAL A 70 -31.36 -22.72 -15.64
C VAL A 70 -30.32 -21.89 -16.39
N ASP A 71 -30.78 -21.17 -17.41
CA ASP A 71 -29.99 -20.16 -18.11
C ASP A 71 -29.80 -18.92 -17.21
N ASN A 72 -28.64 -18.26 -17.33
CA ASN A 72 -28.40 -16.91 -16.78
C ASN A 72 -28.42 -16.74 -15.23
N VAL A 73 -28.20 -17.78 -14.43
CA VAL A 73 -28.09 -17.62 -12.96
C VAL A 73 -26.93 -16.69 -12.57
N HIS A 74 -27.15 -15.68 -11.72
CA HIS A 74 -26.12 -14.70 -11.38
C HIS A 74 -24.86 -15.36 -10.76
N TRP A 75 -23.65 -14.82 -11.00
CA TRP A 75 -22.39 -15.45 -10.56
C TRP A 75 -22.36 -15.64 -9.04
N SER A 76 -22.78 -14.63 -8.27
CA SER A 76 -22.88 -14.72 -6.80
C SER A 76 -23.84 -15.81 -6.29
N GLN A 77 -24.86 -16.18 -7.07
CA GLN A 77 -25.82 -17.24 -6.70
C GLN A 77 -25.30 -18.65 -7.06
N SER A 78 -24.32 -18.73 -7.96
CA SER A 78 -23.83 -20.00 -8.52
C SER A 78 -22.39 -20.34 -8.15
N SER A 79 -21.54 -19.34 -7.86
CA SER A 79 -20.11 -19.52 -7.62
C SER A 79 -19.85 -20.55 -6.53
N ARG A 80 -20.62 -20.53 -5.45
CA ARG A 80 -20.54 -21.48 -4.33
C ARG A 80 -20.80 -22.95 -4.69
N ARG A 81 -21.39 -23.21 -5.87
CA ARG A 81 -21.67 -24.54 -6.45
C ARG A 81 -20.63 -24.96 -7.49
N LEU A 82 -19.63 -24.13 -7.74
CA LEU A 82 -18.60 -24.37 -8.74
C LEU A 82 -17.25 -24.57 -8.06
N ALA A 83 -16.42 -25.38 -8.71
CA ALA A 83 -15.02 -25.52 -8.40
C ALA A 83 -14.19 -25.21 -9.64
N ALA A 84 -13.02 -24.65 -9.44
CA ALA A 84 -12.09 -24.34 -10.52
C ALA A 84 -10.68 -24.85 -10.21
N GLN A 85 -9.98 -25.29 -11.25
CA GLN A 85 -8.64 -25.84 -11.21
C GLN A 85 -7.77 -25.12 -12.24
N LEU A 86 -6.56 -24.74 -11.86
CA LEU A 86 -5.61 -24.15 -12.81
C LEU A 86 -5.30 -25.18 -13.90
N ASN A 87 -5.47 -24.79 -15.15
CA ASN A 87 -5.24 -25.69 -16.27
C ASN A 87 -3.75 -26.02 -16.44
N HIS A 88 -3.43 -27.09 -17.15
CA HIS A 88 -2.06 -27.60 -17.28
C HIS A 88 -1.09 -26.58 -17.95
N ASP A 89 -1.59 -25.75 -18.86
CA ASP A 89 -0.78 -24.71 -19.53
C ASP A 89 -0.67 -23.40 -18.72
N LYS A 90 -1.34 -23.33 -17.55
CA LYS A 90 -1.38 -22.17 -16.64
C LYS A 90 -1.91 -20.89 -17.27
N THR A 91 -2.69 -20.99 -18.35
CA THR A 91 -3.29 -19.82 -19.03
C THR A 91 -4.67 -19.46 -18.51
N GLY A 92 -5.33 -20.35 -17.76
CA GLY A 92 -6.67 -20.13 -17.22
C GLY A 92 -7.14 -21.22 -16.25
N PHE A 93 -8.45 -21.36 -16.08
CA PHE A 93 -9.02 -22.35 -15.17
C PHE A 93 -10.11 -23.20 -15.83
N ASP A 94 -10.03 -24.51 -15.58
CA ASP A 94 -11.11 -25.45 -15.83
C ASP A 94 -12.17 -25.32 -14.73
N VAL A 95 -13.46 -25.41 -15.08
CA VAL A 95 -14.58 -25.20 -14.14
C VAL A 95 -15.53 -26.38 -14.16
N LYS A 96 -15.93 -26.86 -12.97
CA LYS A 96 -16.91 -27.95 -12.79
C LYS A 96 -17.87 -27.66 -11.62
N LEU A 97 -18.85 -28.53 -11.43
CA LEU A 97 -19.69 -28.50 -10.21
C LEU A 97 -18.85 -28.92 -8.99
N TYR A 98 -18.95 -28.15 -7.92
CA TYR A 98 -18.30 -28.45 -6.65
C TYR A 98 -18.97 -29.66 -5.99
N ASP A 99 -18.17 -30.65 -5.65
CA ASP A 99 -18.57 -31.82 -4.88
C ASP A 99 -18.24 -31.58 -3.39
N PRO A 100 -19.24 -31.44 -2.50
CA PRO A 100 -18.99 -31.26 -1.08
C PRO A 100 -18.30 -32.45 -0.40
N SER A 101 -18.39 -33.66 -0.98
CA SER A 101 -17.77 -34.87 -0.44
C SER A 101 -16.27 -34.96 -0.75
N ASP A 102 -15.79 -34.18 -1.72
CA ASP A 102 -14.38 -34.06 -2.07
C ASP A 102 -13.98 -32.56 -2.19
N PRO A 103 -13.83 -31.87 -1.05
CA PRO A 103 -13.70 -30.41 -1.01
C PRO A 103 -12.38 -29.89 -1.59
N THR A 104 -11.38 -30.75 -1.79
CA THR A 104 -10.05 -30.35 -2.28
C THR A 104 -9.65 -31.06 -3.56
N ALA A 105 -10.25 -32.22 -3.87
CA ALA A 105 -9.96 -33.06 -5.04
C ALA A 105 -8.47 -33.11 -5.40
N ARG A 106 -7.60 -33.22 -4.38
CA ARG A 106 -6.14 -33.21 -4.52
C ARG A 106 -5.61 -34.47 -5.21
N GLY A 107 -6.42 -35.55 -5.28
CA GLY A 107 -5.96 -36.84 -5.78
C GLY A 107 -4.74 -37.36 -5.00
N LEU A 108 -4.05 -38.35 -5.55
CA LEU A 108 -2.78 -38.87 -5.00
C LEU A 108 -1.54 -38.17 -5.57
N ASP A 109 -1.71 -37.41 -6.66
CA ASP A 109 -0.61 -36.76 -7.36
C ASP A 109 -0.50 -35.27 -6.97
N PRO A 110 0.52 -34.88 -6.19
CA PRO A 110 0.70 -33.50 -5.75
C PRO A 110 1.11 -32.55 -6.89
N SER A 111 1.44 -33.05 -8.09
CA SER A 111 1.72 -32.22 -9.26
C SER A 111 0.45 -31.66 -9.93
N ILE A 112 -0.72 -32.22 -9.60
CA ILE A 112 -2.01 -31.77 -10.10
C ILE A 112 -2.52 -30.66 -9.18
N SER A 113 -2.80 -29.48 -9.73
CA SER A 113 -3.43 -28.39 -8.98
C SER A 113 -4.77 -28.86 -8.39
N PRO A 114 -5.13 -28.54 -7.15
CA PRO A 114 -6.40 -28.97 -6.59
C PRO A 114 -7.59 -28.22 -7.22
N TRP A 115 -8.79 -28.76 -7.01
CA TRP A 115 -10.02 -28.06 -7.35
C TRP A 115 -10.44 -27.17 -6.18
N TYR A 116 -10.46 -25.86 -6.41
CA TYR A 116 -10.84 -24.87 -5.42
C TYR A 116 -12.29 -24.45 -5.59
N ARG A 117 -13.05 -24.45 -4.49
CA ARG A 117 -14.42 -23.94 -4.49
C ARG A 117 -14.43 -22.44 -4.80
N LEU A 118 -15.27 -22.02 -5.73
CA LEU A 118 -15.53 -20.61 -6.01
C LEU A 118 -16.54 -20.04 -5.00
N GLY A 119 -16.67 -18.71 -4.96
CA GLY A 119 -17.57 -18.05 -4.03
C GLY A 119 -16.92 -17.72 -2.68
N PRO A 120 -17.71 -17.26 -1.68
CA PRO A 120 -17.18 -16.92 -0.37
C PRO A 120 -16.56 -18.14 0.31
N PRO A 121 -15.44 -17.96 1.03
CA PRO A 121 -14.69 -19.07 1.63
C PRO A 121 -15.44 -19.73 2.79
N SER A 122 -16.37 -19.03 3.43
CA SER A 122 -17.25 -19.56 4.48
C SER A 122 -18.67 -18.97 4.36
N ASN A 123 -19.56 -19.35 5.29
CA ASN A 123 -20.91 -18.78 5.37
C ASN A 123 -20.94 -17.43 6.10
N ILE A 124 -19.79 -16.92 6.56
CA ILE A 124 -19.75 -15.64 7.25
C ILE A 124 -20.07 -14.49 6.27
N PRO A 125 -20.90 -13.50 6.67
CA PRO A 125 -21.16 -12.31 5.85
C PRO A 125 -19.92 -11.48 5.50
N ASP A 126 -20.11 -10.60 4.51
CA ASP A 126 -19.32 -9.37 4.33
C ASP A 126 -17.84 -9.56 3.91
N TYR A 127 -17.55 -10.64 3.18
CA TYR A 127 -16.26 -10.77 2.49
C TYR A 127 -16.08 -9.67 1.43
N PRO A 128 -14.86 -9.15 1.23
CA PRO A 128 -14.52 -8.30 0.09
C PRO A 128 -15.01 -8.90 -1.24
N PRO A 129 -15.49 -8.07 -2.20
CA PRO A 129 -16.06 -8.56 -3.45
C PRO A 129 -15.15 -9.54 -4.22
N LEU A 130 -13.84 -9.30 -4.21
CA LEU A 130 -12.85 -10.19 -4.82
C LEU A 130 -12.80 -11.57 -4.14
N LEU A 131 -12.83 -11.62 -2.81
CA LEU A 131 -12.86 -12.88 -2.05
C LEU A 131 -14.21 -13.59 -2.19
N GLU A 132 -15.31 -12.85 -2.20
CA GLU A 132 -16.65 -13.40 -2.40
C GLU A 132 -16.83 -13.97 -3.81
N LYS A 133 -16.19 -13.37 -4.83
CA LYS A 133 -16.28 -13.86 -6.21
C LYS A 133 -15.39 -15.06 -6.47
N TYR A 134 -14.13 -14.99 -6.09
CA TYR A 134 -13.11 -15.93 -6.53
C TYR A 134 -12.66 -16.93 -5.46
N SER A 135 -12.83 -16.64 -4.17
CA SER A 135 -12.17 -17.32 -3.03
C SER A 135 -10.68 -16.97 -2.89
N VAL A 136 -10.15 -17.14 -1.67
CA VAL A 136 -8.73 -16.88 -1.37
C VAL A 136 -7.78 -17.84 -2.09
N GLN A 137 -8.13 -19.11 -2.22
CA GLN A 137 -7.29 -20.12 -2.88
C GLN A 137 -7.19 -19.92 -4.39
N MET A 138 -8.24 -19.38 -5.00
CA MET A 138 -8.21 -18.99 -6.41
C MET A 138 -7.29 -17.80 -6.65
N LEU A 139 -7.32 -16.81 -5.75
CA LEU A 139 -6.40 -15.68 -5.81
C LEU A 139 -4.96 -16.14 -5.62
N GLU A 140 -4.71 -17.12 -4.74
CA GLU A 140 -3.42 -17.77 -4.58
C GLU A 140 -2.96 -18.44 -5.88
N ALA A 141 -3.79 -19.33 -6.44
CA ALA A 141 -3.49 -20.11 -7.63
C ALA A 141 -3.25 -19.24 -8.88
N ALA A 142 -3.89 -18.07 -8.96
CA ALA A 142 -3.70 -17.11 -10.04
C ALA A 142 -2.45 -16.22 -9.87
N GLY A 143 -1.73 -16.32 -8.74
CA GLY A 143 -0.52 -15.54 -8.48
C GLY A 143 -0.75 -14.14 -7.89
N PHE A 144 -1.92 -13.90 -7.28
CA PHE A 144 -2.20 -12.64 -6.58
C PHE A 144 -1.68 -12.62 -5.14
N LEU A 145 -1.40 -13.79 -4.54
CA LEU A 145 -0.90 -13.90 -3.15
C LEU A 145 0.58 -14.26 -3.06
N ASN A 146 1.06 -15.18 -3.90
CA ASN A 146 2.43 -15.71 -3.82
C ASN A 146 3.11 -15.61 -5.18
N HIS A 147 4.43 -15.40 -5.17
CA HIS A 147 5.26 -15.44 -6.37
C HIS A 147 6.71 -15.84 -6.00
N ASP A 148 7.32 -16.70 -6.82
CA ASP A 148 8.51 -17.49 -6.43
C ASP A 148 9.86 -16.78 -6.61
N THR A 149 9.91 -15.45 -6.76
CA THR A 149 11.16 -14.70 -6.99
C THR A 149 11.48 -13.70 -5.90
N GLY A 150 12.67 -13.80 -5.31
CA GLY A 150 13.27 -12.75 -4.49
C GLY A 150 14.18 -11.83 -5.32
N PHE A 151 14.24 -10.55 -4.95
CA PHE A 151 15.09 -9.53 -5.56
C PHE A 151 16.07 -8.91 -4.55
N ASP A 152 17.21 -8.46 -5.05
CA ASP A 152 18.19 -7.70 -4.26
C ASP A 152 17.76 -6.23 -4.10
N ILE A 153 17.25 -5.93 -2.91
CA ILE A 153 16.71 -4.62 -2.52
C ILE A 153 17.80 -3.55 -2.48
N ALA A 154 19.07 -3.93 -2.30
CA ALA A 154 20.18 -2.99 -2.18
C ALA A 154 20.48 -2.23 -3.49
N LYS A 155 19.71 -2.44 -4.55
CA LYS A 155 19.95 -1.88 -5.88
C LYS A 155 18.85 -0.96 -6.40
N ILE A 156 17.83 -0.70 -5.58
CA ILE A 156 16.80 0.30 -5.87
C ILE A 156 17.43 1.70 -5.89
N ASN A 157 17.29 2.41 -7.01
CA ASN A 157 17.85 3.74 -7.21
C ASN A 157 16.86 4.61 -7.98
N GLY A 158 16.52 5.78 -7.43
CA GLY A 158 15.76 6.80 -8.17
C GLY A 158 16.58 7.42 -9.30
N ARG A 159 15.92 7.97 -10.31
CA ARG A 159 16.58 8.57 -11.48
C ARG A 159 17.48 9.74 -11.09
N LEU A 160 17.05 10.55 -10.14
CA LEU A 160 17.83 11.68 -9.63
C LEU A 160 18.75 11.30 -8.47
N ALA A 161 18.79 10.03 -8.04
CA ALA A 161 19.59 9.59 -6.90
C ALA A 161 21.08 9.95 -7.01
N PHE A 162 21.58 10.20 -8.24
CA PHE A 162 22.96 10.60 -8.55
C PHE A 162 23.07 11.92 -9.35
N ALA A 163 22.04 12.75 -9.29
CA ALA A 163 22.07 14.07 -9.90
C ALA A 163 23.05 15.02 -9.17
N PRO A 164 23.59 16.05 -9.84
CA PRO A 164 24.59 16.96 -9.26
C PRO A 164 24.18 17.70 -7.98
N TRP A 165 22.87 17.83 -7.72
CA TRP A 165 22.34 18.42 -6.48
C TRP A 165 21.84 17.40 -5.46
N ARG A 166 21.74 16.11 -5.83
CA ARG A 166 21.22 15.05 -4.95
C ARG A 166 22.33 14.21 -4.33
N ASN A 167 23.28 13.77 -5.16
CA ASN A 167 24.43 12.94 -4.78
C ASN A 167 25.48 13.03 -5.89
N TYR A 168 26.09 14.21 -6.05
CA TYR A 168 27.07 14.48 -7.11
C TYR A 168 28.24 13.47 -7.13
N HIS A 169 28.66 13.01 -5.96
CA HIS A 169 29.79 12.10 -5.82
C HIS A 169 29.47 10.64 -6.14
N ARG A 170 28.20 10.33 -6.46
CA ARG A 170 27.71 8.99 -6.77
C ARG A 170 28.07 7.96 -5.70
N ASP A 171 27.98 8.36 -4.44
CA ASP A 171 28.37 7.50 -3.33
C ASP A 171 27.48 6.23 -3.32
N PRO A 172 28.05 5.02 -3.34
CA PRO A 172 27.30 3.77 -3.31
C PRO A 172 26.66 3.48 -1.95
N ASP A 173 26.99 4.25 -0.90
CA ASP A 173 26.41 4.09 0.44
C ASP A 173 24.87 4.09 0.38
N LEU A 174 24.30 2.98 0.84
CA LEU A 174 22.85 2.77 0.96
C LEU A 174 22.18 3.91 1.74
N GLN A 175 22.83 4.47 2.75
CA GLN A 175 22.29 5.57 3.56
C GLN A 175 22.20 6.89 2.79
N ILE A 176 23.10 7.11 1.82
CA ILE A 176 23.12 8.33 1.00
C ILE A 176 22.03 8.29 -0.09
N ARG A 177 21.68 7.07 -0.53
CA ARG A 177 20.59 6.80 -1.48
C ARG A 177 19.19 6.99 -0.89
N ILE A 178 19.05 6.88 0.43
CA ILE A 178 17.81 7.26 1.11
C ILE A 178 17.61 8.77 1.00
N HIS A 179 16.41 9.18 0.60
CA HIS A 179 16.03 10.58 0.45
C HIS A 179 16.23 11.33 1.78
N PRO A 180 16.79 12.56 1.79
CA PRO A 180 17.13 13.26 3.02
C PRO A 180 16.00 13.39 4.05
N VAL A 181 14.75 13.49 3.60
CA VAL A 181 13.57 13.55 4.49
C VAL A 181 13.23 12.22 5.18
N LEU A 182 13.81 11.10 4.74
CA LEU A 182 13.58 9.75 5.26
C LEU A 182 14.81 9.17 5.98
N ARG A 183 15.91 9.94 6.06
CA ARG A 183 17.16 9.50 6.70
C ARG A 183 16.97 9.27 8.20
N ARG A 184 17.86 8.45 8.76
CA ARG A 184 17.82 7.99 10.15
C ARG A 184 17.64 9.11 11.17
N ASP A 185 18.27 10.27 10.96
CA ASP A 185 18.19 11.43 11.85
C ASP A 185 16.78 12.04 11.96
N LYS A 186 15.90 11.72 11.00
CA LYS A 186 14.49 12.16 11.00
C LYS A 186 13.57 11.22 11.76
N TRP A 187 14.05 10.07 12.23
CA TRP A 187 13.23 9.09 12.93
C TRP A 187 13.44 9.16 14.44
N LEU A 188 12.35 9.38 15.17
CA LEU A 188 12.31 9.44 16.63
C LEU A 188 11.74 8.14 17.20
N GLY A 189 12.26 7.72 18.36
CA GLY A 189 11.69 6.60 19.12
C GLY A 189 11.98 5.21 18.58
N ILE A 190 12.78 5.07 17.52
CA ILE A 190 13.24 3.77 16.99
C ILE A 190 14.75 3.60 17.13
N THR A 191 15.18 2.34 17.19
CA THR A 191 16.59 1.92 17.19
C THR A 191 17.19 1.87 15.77
N ASP A 192 18.51 1.81 15.66
CA ASP A 192 19.18 1.62 14.35
C ASP A 192 18.85 0.27 13.73
N TYR A 193 18.64 -0.75 14.57
CA TYR A 193 18.15 -2.06 14.14
C TYR A 193 16.76 -1.92 13.50
N GLN A 194 15.80 -1.30 14.18
CA GLN A 194 14.45 -1.07 13.65
C GLN A 194 14.46 -0.24 12.36
N TYR A 195 15.29 0.80 12.30
CA TYR A 195 15.47 1.58 11.08
C TYR A 195 15.99 0.72 9.92
N SER A 196 16.92 -0.21 10.20
CA SER A 196 17.46 -1.11 9.17
C SER A 196 16.40 -2.06 8.59
N LEU A 197 15.37 -2.44 9.36
CA LEU A 197 14.27 -3.28 8.88
C LEU A 197 13.40 -2.56 7.85
N MET A 198 13.33 -1.22 7.92
CA MET A 198 12.55 -0.39 7.00
C MET A 198 13.27 -0.10 5.69
N LEU A 199 14.53 -0.53 5.53
CA LEU A 199 15.36 -0.21 4.37
C LEU A 199 14.66 -0.47 3.02
N PRO A 200 13.93 -1.58 2.81
CA PRO A 200 13.19 -1.80 1.57
C PRO A 200 12.18 -0.69 1.27
N SER A 201 11.36 -0.33 2.26
CA SER A 201 10.35 0.71 2.13
C SER A 201 10.96 2.10 1.92
N LEU A 202 12.05 2.39 2.65
CA LEU A 202 12.77 3.66 2.56
C LEU A 202 13.40 3.85 1.17
N LEU A 203 14.01 2.80 0.61
CA LEU A 203 14.62 2.87 -0.72
C LEU A 203 13.56 3.02 -1.82
N LEU A 204 12.46 2.27 -1.75
CA LEU A 204 11.36 2.39 -2.71
C LEU A 204 10.74 3.80 -2.68
N ALA A 205 10.41 4.32 -1.48
CA ALA A 205 9.88 5.67 -1.33
C ALA A 205 10.89 6.71 -1.84
N SER A 206 12.18 6.55 -1.53
CA SER A 206 13.24 7.45 -2.01
C SER A 206 13.36 7.46 -3.52
N ALA A 207 13.28 6.29 -4.16
CA ALA A 207 13.38 6.17 -5.61
C ALA A 207 12.20 6.83 -6.33
N ILE A 208 10.99 6.75 -5.76
CA ILE A 208 9.81 7.45 -6.26
C ILE A 208 9.93 8.96 -6.05
N LEU A 209 10.39 9.43 -4.89
CA LEU A 209 10.63 10.86 -4.63
C LEU A 209 11.70 11.46 -5.56
N ASP A 210 12.74 10.69 -5.86
CA ASP A 210 13.84 11.08 -6.74
C ASP A 210 13.50 10.91 -8.25
N ASP A 211 12.25 10.58 -8.63
CA ASP A 211 11.83 10.57 -10.04
C ASP A 211 11.42 11.99 -10.52
N PRO A 212 11.90 12.47 -11.69
CA PRO A 212 11.50 13.77 -12.24
C PRO A 212 9.99 13.95 -12.41
N ILE A 213 9.22 12.90 -12.72
CA ILE A 213 7.76 12.98 -12.86
C ILE A 213 7.11 13.25 -11.50
N THR A 214 7.66 12.71 -10.41
CA THR A 214 7.22 13.07 -9.05
C THR A 214 7.39 14.56 -8.80
N LEU A 215 8.52 15.15 -9.21
CA LEU A 215 8.74 16.59 -9.06
C LEU A 215 7.69 17.42 -9.80
N ASN A 216 7.14 16.96 -10.93
CA ASN A 216 6.04 17.66 -11.62
C ASN A 216 4.82 17.85 -10.69
N TYR A 217 4.44 16.81 -9.96
CA TYR A 217 3.30 16.85 -9.03
C TYR A 217 3.55 17.87 -7.91
N PHE A 218 4.72 17.78 -7.27
CA PHE A 218 5.07 18.64 -6.14
C PHE A 218 5.35 20.09 -6.55
N CYS A 219 5.85 20.33 -7.76
CA CYS A 219 5.94 21.65 -8.34
C CYS A 219 4.54 22.29 -8.40
N ALA A 220 3.56 21.57 -8.97
CA ALA A 220 2.18 22.03 -9.07
C ALA A 220 1.52 22.22 -7.69
N LEU A 221 1.74 21.30 -6.75
CA LEU A 221 1.22 21.39 -5.38
C LEU A 221 1.77 22.61 -4.60
N SER A 222 3.01 23.02 -4.90
CA SER A 222 3.64 24.18 -4.28
C SER A 222 3.29 25.53 -4.94
N ARG A 223 2.44 25.55 -5.96
CA ARG A 223 2.04 26.80 -6.62
C ARG A 223 1.13 27.65 -5.71
N PRO A 224 1.24 28.99 -5.77
CA PRO A 224 0.32 29.88 -5.07
C PRO A 224 -1.13 29.60 -5.45
N SER A 225 -2.03 29.66 -4.46
CA SER A 225 -3.45 29.36 -4.68
C SER A 225 -4.13 30.34 -5.63
N ALA A 226 -3.60 31.57 -5.72
CA ALA A 226 -4.03 32.62 -6.64
C ALA A 226 -3.84 32.25 -8.12
N ASP A 227 -2.82 31.43 -8.42
CA ASP A 227 -2.48 31.01 -9.78
C ASP A 227 -3.24 29.74 -10.21
N MET A 228 -3.96 29.11 -9.28
CA MET A 228 -4.76 27.91 -9.56
C MET A 228 -6.17 28.25 -10.01
N LYS A 229 -6.65 27.50 -11.00
CA LYS A 229 -8.06 27.54 -11.42
C LYS A 229 -8.96 27.14 -10.24
N THR A 230 -10.01 27.92 -10.03
CA THR A 230 -11.08 27.59 -9.08
C THR A 230 -12.27 26.99 -9.82
N VAL A 231 -12.77 25.85 -9.34
CA VAL A 231 -14.06 25.28 -9.77
C VAL A 231 -15.01 25.27 -8.59
N LYS A 232 -16.26 25.66 -8.82
CA LYS A 232 -17.32 25.52 -7.83
C LYS A 232 -17.82 24.09 -7.81
N HIS A 233 -17.64 23.42 -6.69
CA HIS A 233 -18.34 22.18 -6.42
C HIS A 233 -19.67 22.49 -5.74
N VAL A 234 -20.74 21.86 -6.22
CA VAL A 234 -22.09 21.97 -5.67
C VAL A 234 -22.60 20.55 -5.49
N SER A 235 -22.78 20.12 -4.24
CA SER A 235 -23.53 18.92 -3.85
C SER A 235 -24.58 19.27 -2.80
N ALA A 236 -25.47 18.33 -2.49
CA ALA A 236 -26.45 18.50 -1.43
C ALA A 236 -25.77 18.86 -0.10
N GLY A 237 -26.07 20.04 0.45
CA GLY A 237 -25.51 20.49 1.71
C GLY A 237 -24.08 21.05 1.66
N LEU A 238 -23.38 21.04 0.51
CA LEU A 238 -22.04 21.61 0.37
C LEU A 238 -21.87 22.39 -0.94
N THR A 239 -21.54 23.68 -0.80
CA THR A 239 -21.00 24.49 -1.89
C THR A 239 -19.59 24.92 -1.51
N ALA A 240 -18.59 24.54 -2.30
CA ALA A 240 -17.20 24.84 -2.03
C ALA A 240 -16.46 25.31 -3.30
N ASP A 241 -15.63 26.34 -3.13
CA ASP A 241 -14.63 26.71 -4.13
C ASP A 241 -13.44 25.76 -4.01
N CYS A 242 -13.18 24.99 -5.06
CA CYS A 242 -12.12 24.01 -5.14
C CYS A 242 -10.99 24.54 -6.04
N LYS A 243 -9.78 24.65 -5.49
CA LYS A 243 -8.58 24.92 -6.27
C LYS A 243 -8.16 23.65 -7.00
N ILE A 244 -7.80 23.75 -8.27
CA ILE A 244 -7.30 22.63 -9.07
C ILE A 244 -5.84 22.88 -9.42
N MET A 245 -4.97 21.93 -9.07
CA MET A 245 -3.56 21.98 -9.48
C MET A 245 -3.42 21.55 -10.94
N GLU A 246 -2.63 22.27 -11.72
CA GLU A 246 -2.26 21.87 -13.07
C GLU A 246 -0.87 21.24 -13.03
N ILE A 247 -0.82 19.92 -13.19
CA ILE A 247 0.43 19.15 -13.16
C ILE A 247 1.11 19.28 -14.53
N PRO A 248 2.29 19.90 -14.63
CA PRO A 248 3.00 19.98 -15.90
C PRO A 248 3.45 18.59 -16.35
N ALA A 249 3.46 18.35 -17.66
CA ALA A 249 3.95 17.09 -18.22
C ALA A 249 5.46 16.89 -17.99
N THR A 250 6.21 18.00 -17.99
CA THR A 250 7.66 18.03 -17.78
C THR A 250 8.07 19.33 -17.08
N LEU A 251 9.17 19.29 -16.34
CA LEU A 251 9.81 20.46 -15.75
C LEU A 251 11.16 20.76 -16.41
N SER A 252 11.53 22.04 -16.48
CA SER A 252 12.90 22.43 -16.86
C SER A 252 13.90 21.96 -15.80
N TYR A 253 15.19 21.88 -16.16
CA TYR A 253 16.26 21.53 -15.21
C TYR A 253 16.24 22.41 -13.96
N ASN A 254 16.02 23.72 -14.13
CA ASN A 254 15.93 24.68 -13.03
C ASN A 254 14.69 24.45 -12.17
N ASP A 255 13.52 24.20 -12.78
CA ASP A 255 12.29 23.95 -12.02
C ASP A 255 12.36 22.62 -11.25
N GLN A 256 13.02 21.59 -11.82
CA GLN A 256 13.31 20.34 -11.13
C GLN A 256 14.20 20.60 -9.92
N GLN A 257 15.31 21.33 -10.10
CA GLN A 257 16.21 21.66 -9.00
C GLN A 257 15.52 22.51 -7.92
N GLU A 258 14.72 23.50 -8.30
CA GLU A 258 13.97 24.33 -7.34
C GLU A 258 12.96 23.50 -6.55
N THR A 259 12.21 22.64 -7.23
CA THR A 259 11.24 21.74 -6.58
C THR A 259 11.95 20.75 -5.66
N TYR A 260 13.08 20.19 -6.10
CA TYR A 260 13.90 19.32 -5.28
C TYR A 260 14.47 20.05 -4.05
N ASN A 261 14.90 21.31 -4.20
CA ASN A 261 15.34 22.13 -3.08
C ASN A 261 14.21 22.35 -2.05
N LYS A 262 12.94 22.41 -2.48
CA LYS A 262 11.79 22.43 -1.56
C LYS A 262 11.67 21.11 -0.77
N PHE A 263 11.98 19.96 -1.38
CA PHE A 263 12.07 18.68 -0.65
C PHE A 263 13.20 18.70 0.37
N ILE A 264 14.37 19.20 0.01
CA ILE A 264 15.48 19.34 0.97
C ILE A 264 15.08 20.27 2.11
N LEU A 265 14.42 21.40 1.83
CA LEU A 265 13.98 22.31 2.86
C LEU A 265 12.93 21.66 3.79
N MET A 266 12.18 20.65 3.34
CA MET A 266 11.32 19.86 4.24
C MET A 266 12.11 19.19 5.36
N THR A 267 13.41 18.92 5.24
CA THR A 267 14.22 18.40 6.37
C THR A 267 14.34 19.38 7.54
N THR A 268 13.97 20.64 7.33
CA THR A 268 13.91 21.68 8.37
C THR A 268 12.50 21.89 8.92
N TYR A 269 11.46 21.61 8.12
CA TYR A 269 10.07 21.74 8.53
C TYR A 269 9.51 20.47 9.15
N LEU A 270 10.00 19.31 8.73
CA LEU A 270 9.66 18.03 9.30
C LEU A 270 10.49 17.80 10.55
N GLU A 271 9.83 17.79 11.70
CA GLU A 271 10.42 17.61 13.02
C GLU A 271 10.86 16.15 13.20
N SER A 272 9.93 15.21 12.99
CA SER A 272 10.27 13.79 12.96
C SER A 272 9.19 12.92 12.30
N TRP A 273 9.64 11.75 11.90
CA TRP A 273 8.85 10.53 11.76
C TRP A 273 8.90 9.75 13.06
N SER A 274 7.78 9.14 13.45
CA SER A 274 7.73 8.24 14.60
C SER A 274 6.70 7.13 14.40
N PHE A 275 6.86 6.05 15.17
CA PHE A 275 5.82 5.05 15.35
C PHE A 275 5.11 5.33 16.67
N GLU A 276 3.86 5.78 16.59
CA GLU A 276 3.06 6.18 17.74
C GLU A 276 1.62 5.73 17.51
N ASP A 277 0.93 5.36 18.58
CA ASP A 277 -0.47 4.96 18.48
C ASP A 277 -1.32 6.13 17.96
N VAL A 278 -1.91 5.94 16.79
CA VAL A 278 -2.81 6.89 16.15
C VAL A 278 -4.23 6.35 16.29
N ALA A 279 -5.09 7.13 16.94
CA ALA A 279 -6.43 6.67 17.31
C ALA A 279 -7.28 6.31 16.07
N GLY A 280 -7.96 5.17 16.13
CA GLY A 280 -8.92 4.73 15.12
C GLY A 280 -8.29 3.98 13.92
N PRO A 281 -8.97 3.97 12.75
CA PRO A 281 -8.59 3.14 11.60
C PRO A 281 -7.50 3.77 10.69
N ILE A 282 -6.85 4.85 11.12
CA ILE A 282 -5.81 5.57 10.36
C ILE A 282 -4.44 4.92 10.56
N PHE A 283 -3.64 4.79 9.50
CA PHE A 283 -2.31 4.14 9.57
C PHE A 283 -1.16 5.15 9.64
N GLY A 284 -1.40 6.37 9.18
CA GLY A 284 -0.51 7.51 9.27
C GLY A 284 -1.28 8.76 9.69
N LEU A 285 -0.56 9.72 10.25
CA LEU A 285 -1.09 11.05 10.55
C LEU A 285 0.01 12.09 10.44
N THR A 286 -0.21 13.05 9.54
CA THR A 286 0.57 14.29 9.48
C THR A 286 -0.05 15.37 10.36
N GLY A 287 0.65 15.74 11.43
CA GLY A 287 0.26 16.80 12.36
C GLY A 287 1.01 18.11 12.15
N ARG A 288 0.48 19.19 12.73
CA ARG A 288 1.18 20.48 12.89
C ARG A 288 1.52 20.70 14.36
N THR A 289 2.79 20.96 14.65
CA THR A 289 3.19 21.59 15.90
C THR A 289 2.90 23.09 15.73
N LEU A 290 1.88 23.59 16.41
CA LEU A 290 1.62 25.04 16.43
C LEU A 290 2.76 25.70 17.22
N GLY A 291 3.48 26.62 16.58
CA GLY A 291 4.29 27.59 17.31
C GLY A 291 3.42 28.40 18.28
N VAL A 292 4.05 29.02 19.27
CA VAL A 292 3.37 29.89 20.25
C VAL A 292 2.44 30.87 19.54
N PHE A 293 1.18 30.93 19.98
CA PHE A 293 0.09 31.73 19.41
C PHE A 293 0.56 33.10 18.89
N GLY A 294 0.28 33.40 17.61
CA GLY A 294 0.32 34.76 17.08
C GLY A 294 1.42 35.10 16.07
N GLN A 295 2.27 34.15 15.68
CA GLN A 295 3.23 34.34 14.58
C GLN A 295 2.98 33.28 13.48
N PRO A 296 2.84 33.66 12.19
CA PRO A 296 2.67 32.74 11.07
C PRO A 296 3.97 31.99 10.70
N GLU A 297 4.87 31.77 11.67
CA GLU A 297 6.15 31.12 11.45
C GLU A 297 5.97 29.61 11.41
N ARG A 298 6.07 29.06 10.20
CA ARG A 298 6.61 27.72 9.86
C ARG A 298 6.29 26.63 10.91
N ALA A 299 5.02 26.25 11.01
CA ALA A 299 4.61 25.14 11.87
C ALA A 299 5.37 23.86 11.51
N SER A 300 6.20 23.37 12.44
CA SER A 300 6.88 22.08 12.33
C SER A 300 5.86 20.96 12.10
N LYS A 301 6.23 19.96 11.32
CA LYS A 301 5.37 18.81 11.00
C LYS A 301 5.89 17.58 11.70
N LEU A 302 4.97 16.82 12.27
CA LEU A 302 5.24 15.49 12.81
C LEU A 302 4.46 14.49 11.98
N ILE A 303 5.11 13.39 11.58
CA ILE A 303 4.42 12.29 10.91
C ILE A 303 4.48 11.07 11.83
N ARG A 304 3.29 10.59 12.22
CA ARG A 304 3.13 9.41 13.08
C ARG A 304 2.59 8.26 12.27
N LEU A 305 3.23 7.10 12.36
CA LEU A 305 2.80 5.86 11.73
C LEU A 305 2.34 4.86 12.80
N LYS A 306 1.41 3.96 12.46
CA LYS A 306 0.99 2.91 13.41
C LYS A 306 2.15 1.96 13.77
N PRO A 307 2.34 1.63 15.07
CA PRO A 307 3.41 0.73 15.51
C PRO A 307 3.39 -0.67 14.90
N VAL A 308 2.21 -1.15 14.49
CA VAL A 308 2.02 -2.50 13.91
C VAL A 308 2.94 -2.79 12.71
N TYR A 309 3.35 -1.78 11.93
CA TYR A 309 4.35 -1.99 10.87
C TYR A 309 5.67 -2.48 11.43
N MET A 310 6.17 -1.85 12.50
CA MET A 310 7.44 -2.24 13.11
C MET A 310 7.35 -3.62 13.74
N GLU A 311 6.25 -3.93 14.42
CA GLU A 311 5.99 -5.26 15.00
C GLU A 311 6.05 -6.37 13.95
N ILE A 312 5.44 -6.12 12.78
CA ILE A 312 5.40 -7.05 11.65
C ILE A 312 6.79 -7.21 11.01
N LEU A 313 7.52 -6.11 10.82
CA LEU A 313 8.89 -6.13 10.29
C LEU A 313 9.84 -6.92 11.20
N GLU A 314 9.77 -6.70 12.51
CA GLU A 314 10.56 -7.45 13.49
C GLU A 314 10.17 -8.93 13.55
N CYS A 315 8.87 -9.23 13.41
CA CYS A 315 8.37 -10.61 13.36
C CYS A 315 8.92 -11.35 12.13
N PHE A 316 8.96 -10.69 10.96
CA PHE A 316 9.56 -11.25 9.76
C PHE A 316 11.09 -11.40 9.87
N ASP A 317 11.81 -10.44 10.45
CA ASP A 317 13.26 -10.58 10.64
C ASP A 317 13.61 -11.78 11.54
N ARG A 318 12.82 -12.02 12.60
CA ARG A 318 12.94 -13.23 13.43
C ARG A 318 12.60 -14.51 12.65
N HIS A 319 11.61 -14.46 11.76
CA HIS A 319 11.31 -15.58 10.87
C HIS A 319 12.51 -15.95 10.00
N GLU A 320 13.11 -14.98 9.31
CA GLU A 320 14.26 -15.21 8.42
C GLU A 320 15.53 -15.63 9.16
N LYS A 321 15.85 -15.00 10.29
CA LYS A 321 17.13 -15.22 10.99
C LYS A 321 17.09 -16.37 12.00
N LEU A 322 15.96 -16.57 12.65
CA LEU A 322 15.81 -17.50 13.77
C LEU A 322 14.85 -18.66 13.45
N ASN A 323 14.29 -18.70 12.25
CA ASN A 323 13.24 -19.65 11.86
C ASN A 323 12.05 -19.63 12.83
N ASP A 324 11.70 -18.44 13.32
CA ASP A 324 10.54 -18.26 14.20
C ASP A 324 9.24 -18.42 13.39
N GLY A 325 8.42 -19.38 13.80
CA GLY A 325 7.11 -19.64 13.18
C GLY A 325 6.04 -18.61 13.51
N GLN A 326 6.32 -17.57 14.32
CA GLN A 326 5.33 -16.57 14.72
C GLN A 326 4.72 -15.86 13.51
N TYR A 327 5.55 -15.42 12.56
CA TYR A 327 5.09 -14.71 11.37
C TYR A 327 4.12 -15.55 10.53
N GLU A 328 4.44 -16.83 10.31
CA GLU A 328 3.55 -17.76 9.60
C GLU A 328 2.23 -18.03 10.35
N ARG A 329 2.28 -18.10 11.68
CA ARG A 329 1.09 -18.28 12.52
C ARG A 329 0.10 -17.12 12.35
N LEU A 330 0.58 -15.88 12.21
CA LEU A 330 -0.30 -14.72 11.98
C LEU A 330 -1.22 -14.92 10.77
N PHE A 331 -0.72 -15.47 9.66
CA PHE A 331 -1.54 -15.74 8.48
C PHE A 331 -2.60 -16.81 8.74
N LYS A 332 -2.26 -17.86 9.49
CA LYS A 332 -3.19 -18.94 9.87
C LYS A 332 -4.27 -18.40 10.80
N ASP A 333 -3.88 -17.60 11.77
CA ASP A 333 -4.79 -16.99 12.75
C ASP A 333 -5.74 -16.03 12.06
N ILE A 334 -5.25 -15.23 11.10
CA ILE A 334 -6.10 -14.31 10.34
C ILE A 334 -7.14 -15.05 9.50
N GLN A 335 -6.73 -16.10 8.79
CA GLN A 335 -7.69 -16.91 8.03
C GLN A 335 -8.68 -17.63 8.96
N THR A 336 -8.25 -18.04 10.15
CA THR A 336 -9.13 -18.64 11.18
C THR A 336 -10.15 -17.62 11.70
N MET A 337 -9.70 -16.42 12.06
CA MET A 337 -10.56 -15.33 12.54
C MET A 337 -11.53 -14.85 11.46
N ALA A 338 -11.13 -14.91 10.19
CA ALA A 338 -12.02 -14.69 9.06
C ALA A 338 -13.01 -15.86 8.82
N GLY A 339 -13.03 -16.89 9.68
CA GLY A 339 -13.90 -18.07 9.59
C GLY A 339 -13.62 -19.00 8.41
N ILE A 340 -12.43 -18.91 7.81
CA ILE A 340 -12.07 -19.75 6.67
C ILE A 340 -11.66 -21.14 7.21
N PRO A 341 -12.39 -22.22 6.83
CA PRO A 341 -12.06 -23.57 7.28
C PRO A 341 -10.71 -24.00 6.69
N GLU A 342 -9.99 -24.87 7.39
CA GLU A 342 -8.62 -25.27 7.03
C GLU A 342 -8.50 -25.74 5.57
N SER A 343 -9.46 -26.52 5.08
CA SER A 343 -9.50 -27.01 3.70
C SER A 343 -9.62 -25.92 2.63
N ARG A 344 -10.01 -24.70 3.02
CA ARG A 344 -10.23 -23.54 2.13
C ARG A 344 -9.24 -22.41 2.36
N ARG A 345 -8.23 -22.62 3.21
CA ARG A 345 -7.17 -21.63 3.43
C ARG A 345 -6.20 -21.62 2.26
N ALA A 346 -5.72 -20.43 1.94
CA ALA A 346 -4.58 -20.28 1.05
C ALA A 346 -3.28 -20.45 1.85
N ARG A 347 -2.26 -21.01 1.21
CA ARG A 347 -0.90 -20.91 1.74
C ARG A 347 -0.42 -19.50 1.46
N ILE A 348 0.14 -18.82 2.47
CA ILE A 348 0.74 -17.50 2.29
C ILE A 348 2.25 -17.67 2.41
N ASP A 349 2.97 -17.27 1.37
CA ASP A 349 4.42 -17.22 1.35
C ASP A 349 4.90 -15.99 2.16
N PRO A 350 5.72 -16.19 3.22
CA PRO A 350 6.22 -15.12 4.07
C PRO A 350 6.93 -13.99 3.30
N VAL A 351 7.78 -14.34 2.35
CA VAL A 351 8.57 -13.37 1.58
C VAL A 351 7.65 -12.53 0.68
N SER A 352 6.71 -13.17 -0.01
CA SER A 352 5.67 -12.49 -0.79
C SER A 352 4.84 -11.51 0.05
N ALA A 353 4.44 -11.93 1.25
CA ALA A 353 3.74 -11.04 2.18
C ALA A 353 4.60 -9.85 2.60
N MET A 354 5.88 -10.05 2.85
CA MET A 354 6.79 -8.97 3.22
C MET A 354 7.00 -7.93 2.12
N TYR A 355 6.97 -8.33 0.84
CA TYR A 355 6.95 -7.36 -0.26
C TYR A 355 5.71 -6.48 -0.25
N ARG A 356 4.53 -7.03 0.11
CA ARG A 356 3.30 -6.23 0.28
C ARG A 356 3.40 -5.28 1.46
N THR A 357 3.89 -5.74 2.61
CA THR A 357 4.11 -4.90 3.80
C THR A 357 5.12 -3.78 3.52
N SER A 358 6.22 -4.09 2.86
CA SER A 358 7.27 -3.11 2.52
C SER A 358 6.75 -2.08 1.53
N TYR A 359 5.99 -2.51 0.52
CA TYR A 359 5.32 -1.63 -0.42
C TYR A 359 4.34 -0.69 0.29
N ASP A 360 3.46 -1.24 1.12
CA ASP A 360 2.41 -0.50 1.82
C ASP A 360 3.02 0.57 2.76
N LEU A 361 4.11 0.22 3.46
CA LEU A 361 4.87 1.20 4.24
C LEU A 361 5.52 2.27 3.34
N ALA A 362 6.10 1.90 2.19
CA ALA A 362 6.68 2.89 1.26
C ALA A 362 5.63 3.88 0.75
N THR A 363 4.44 3.39 0.39
CA THR A 363 3.33 4.24 -0.04
C THR A 363 2.81 5.12 1.08
N LEU A 364 2.76 4.61 2.31
CA LEU A 364 2.37 5.40 3.48
C LEU A 364 3.37 6.54 3.76
N LEU A 365 4.68 6.30 3.60
CA LEU A 365 5.70 7.35 3.70
C LEU A 365 5.47 8.46 2.65
N LEU A 366 5.21 8.06 1.41
CA LEU A 366 4.93 9.00 0.32
C LEU A 366 3.64 9.79 0.54
N HIS A 367 2.60 9.11 1.01
CA HIS A 367 1.29 9.66 1.33
C HIS A 367 1.39 10.77 2.37
N GLU A 368 1.96 10.46 3.53
CA GLU A 368 2.09 11.42 4.62
C GLU A 368 3.10 12.53 4.29
N PHE A 369 4.17 12.22 3.56
CA PHE A 369 5.08 13.26 3.07
C PHE A 369 4.35 14.26 2.16
N THR A 370 3.41 13.80 1.35
CA THR A 370 2.60 14.67 0.48
C THR A 370 1.74 15.62 1.30
N HIS A 371 1.11 15.15 2.38
CA HIS A 371 0.42 16.03 3.33
C HIS A 371 1.36 17.03 3.97
N ALA A 372 2.52 16.58 4.45
CA ALA A 372 3.49 17.46 5.10
C ALA A 372 3.96 18.57 4.14
N PHE A 373 4.23 18.21 2.88
CA PHE A 373 4.61 19.15 1.83
C PHE A 373 3.48 20.12 1.50
N CYS A 374 2.25 19.61 1.31
CA CYS A 374 1.06 20.45 1.09
C CYS A 374 0.90 21.46 2.23
N MET A 375 1.03 21.01 3.47
CA MET A 375 0.93 21.89 4.64
C MET A 375 2.06 22.91 4.77
N ALA A 376 3.21 22.67 4.14
CA ALA A 376 4.36 23.58 4.16
C ALA A 376 4.28 24.66 3.07
N TYR A 377 3.80 24.30 1.88
CA TYR A 377 3.89 25.18 0.71
C TYR A 377 2.54 25.65 0.14
N PHE A 378 1.45 24.94 0.40
CA PHE A 378 0.13 25.36 -0.08
C PHE A 378 -0.54 26.31 0.92
N GLU A 379 -0.92 27.49 0.42
CA GLU A 379 -1.59 28.53 1.21
C GLU A 379 -2.94 28.04 1.74
N ARG A 380 -3.14 28.16 3.05
CA ARG A 380 -4.43 27.87 3.69
C ARG A 380 -5.01 29.17 4.26
N PRO A 381 -6.19 29.62 3.78
CA PRO A 381 -6.80 30.89 4.21
C PRO A 381 -7.07 30.96 5.73
N ASN A 382 -7.21 29.80 6.38
CA ASN A 382 -7.33 29.66 7.82
C ASN A 382 -6.49 28.44 8.25
N VAL A 383 -5.83 28.50 9.42
CA VAL A 383 -5.08 27.38 10.00
C VAL A 383 -5.94 26.13 10.26
N PHE A 384 -7.26 26.31 10.36
CA PHE A 384 -8.25 25.24 10.47
C PHE A 384 -8.88 24.83 9.13
N ASP A 385 -8.55 25.51 8.03
CA ASP A 385 -8.99 25.10 6.70
C ASP A 385 -8.18 23.88 6.25
N ILE A 386 -8.88 22.78 6.05
CA ILE A 386 -8.32 21.48 5.69
C ILE A 386 -8.39 21.22 4.18
N ARG A 387 -8.81 22.20 3.38
CA ARG A 387 -8.96 22.03 1.93
C ARG A 387 -7.60 22.08 1.24
N GLU A 388 -7.16 20.92 0.79
CA GLU A 388 -6.03 20.76 -0.12
C GLU A 388 -6.49 20.92 -1.59
N PRO A 389 -5.60 21.30 -2.53
CA PRO A 389 -5.98 21.53 -3.93
C PRO A 389 -6.26 20.22 -4.65
N TRP A 390 -7.22 20.18 -5.57
CA TRP A 390 -7.59 18.98 -6.32
C TRP A 390 -6.58 18.67 -7.42
N ALA A 391 -6.07 17.44 -7.43
CA ALA A 391 -5.33 16.91 -8.56
C ALA A 391 -6.30 16.56 -9.71
N PRO A 392 -5.92 16.82 -10.98
CA PRO A 392 -6.74 16.45 -12.13
C PRO A 392 -7.02 14.95 -12.15
N MET A 393 -8.20 14.55 -12.64
CA MET A 393 -8.63 13.14 -12.75
C MET A 393 -8.81 12.40 -11.42
N ASN A 394 -8.58 13.04 -10.27
CA ASN A 394 -8.87 12.49 -8.95
C ASN A 394 -10.26 12.93 -8.45
N ARG A 395 -10.94 12.04 -7.74
CA ARG A 395 -12.22 12.31 -7.05
C ARG A 395 -12.03 12.64 -5.57
N THR A 396 -10.78 12.77 -5.14
CA THR A 396 -10.38 13.14 -3.78
C THR A 396 -9.53 14.39 -3.83
N ASN A 397 -9.73 15.29 -2.86
CA ASN A 397 -8.80 16.37 -2.58
C ASN A 397 -7.74 15.97 -1.55
N GLU A 398 -7.84 14.79 -0.97
CA GLU A 398 -6.81 14.26 -0.07
C GLU A 398 -5.54 13.96 -0.88
N GLN A 399 -4.46 14.70 -0.58
CA GLN A 399 -3.27 14.72 -1.42
C GLN A 399 -2.44 13.45 -1.37
N GLY A 400 -2.43 12.72 -0.26
CA GLY A 400 -1.70 11.46 -0.18
C GLY A 400 -2.23 10.47 -1.21
N TYR A 401 -3.54 10.23 -1.23
CA TYR A 401 -4.20 9.37 -2.20
C TYR A 401 -4.14 9.92 -3.63
N ALA A 402 -4.27 11.24 -3.79
CA ALA A 402 -4.15 11.86 -5.11
C ALA A 402 -2.75 11.67 -5.71
N PHE A 403 -1.71 11.74 -4.88
CA PHE A 403 -0.33 11.49 -5.26
C PHE A 403 -0.08 10.00 -5.55
N GLU A 404 -0.57 9.09 -4.71
CA GLU A 404 -0.50 7.64 -4.97
C GLU A 404 -1.11 7.30 -6.34
N ASN A 405 -2.32 7.80 -6.62
CA ASN A 405 -2.97 7.58 -7.91
C ASN A 405 -2.17 8.21 -9.07
N PHE A 406 -1.59 9.39 -8.87
CA PHE A 406 -0.73 10.01 -9.87
C PHE A 406 0.53 9.18 -10.16
N ALA A 407 1.27 8.79 -9.12
CA ALA A 407 2.55 8.09 -9.26
C ALA A 407 2.36 6.64 -9.73
N LEU A 408 1.42 5.91 -9.14
CA LEU A 408 1.24 4.46 -9.32
C LEU A 408 0.07 4.13 -10.26
N GLY A 409 -0.72 5.12 -10.67
CA GLY A 409 -1.90 4.89 -11.51
C GLY A 409 -3.07 4.23 -10.78
N GLY A 410 -3.03 4.14 -9.46
CA GLY A 410 -4.10 3.57 -8.62
C GLY A 410 -3.72 3.66 -7.14
N VAL A 411 -4.72 3.59 -6.27
CA VAL A 411 -4.53 3.50 -4.83
C VAL A 411 -4.69 2.04 -4.41
N LEU A 412 -3.66 1.47 -3.79
CA LEU A 412 -3.65 0.07 -3.43
C LEU A 412 -4.14 -0.09 -2.01
N LYS A 413 -4.93 -1.14 -1.81
CA LYS A 413 -5.46 -1.51 -0.51
C LYS A 413 -5.27 -3.00 -0.32
N SER A 414 -5.08 -3.40 0.92
CA SER A 414 -5.21 -4.79 1.34
C SER A 414 -6.67 -5.23 1.31
N LEU A 415 -6.89 -6.45 0.82
CA LEU A 415 -8.17 -7.14 0.98
C LEU A 415 -8.33 -7.50 2.47
N ARG A 416 -9.41 -7.01 3.09
CA ARG A 416 -9.65 -7.12 4.53
C ARG A 416 -11.06 -7.61 4.81
N VAL A 417 -11.18 -8.59 5.69
CA VAL A 417 -12.47 -9.10 6.14
C VAL A 417 -12.94 -8.28 7.34
N GLY A 418 -14.17 -7.76 7.27
CA GLY A 418 -14.71 -6.72 8.16
C GLY A 418 -15.92 -7.17 9.00
N ILE A 419 -15.93 -8.39 9.52
CA ILE A 419 -17.04 -8.98 10.29
C ILE A 419 -17.04 -8.47 11.75
N PRO A 420 -18.02 -7.68 12.21
CA PRO A 420 -18.04 -7.20 13.59
C PRO A 420 -18.37 -8.31 14.61
N PRO A 421 -17.86 -8.22 15.86
CA PRO A 421 -16.89 -7.25 16.34
C PRO A 421 -15.46 -7.65 15.95
N ILE A 422 -14.78 -6.82 15.15
CA ILE A 422 -13.34 -6.91 14.91
C ILE A 422 -12.64 -5.95 15.84
N HIS A 423 -11.63 -6.46 16.56
CA HIS A 423 -10.72 -5.63 17.32
C HIS A 423 -9.85 -4.78 16.39
N ASP A 424 -9.55 -3.53 16.75
CA ASP A 424 -8.74 -2.61 15.93
C ASP A 424 -7.37 -3.20 15.57
N GLU A 425 -6.79 -4.00 16.47
CA GLU A 425 -5.55 -4.73 16.25
C GLU A 425 -5.67 -5.72 15.07
N PHE A 426 -6.72 -6.52 15.05
CA PHE A 426 -6.96 -7.48 13.96
C PHE A 426 -7.18 -6.78 12.61
N HIS A 427 -7.90 -5.66 12.61
CA HIS A 427 -8.05 -4.83 11.43
C HIS A 427 -6.69 -4.26 10.96
N SER A 428 -5.87 -3.79 11.90
CA SER A 428 -4.55 -3.22 11.61
C SER A 428 -3.57 -4.27 11.07
N MET A 429 -3.58 -5.48 11.64
CA MET A 429 -2.77 -6.60 11.17
C MET A 429 -3.13 -7.03 9.76
N GLN A 430 -4.43 -7.20 9.46
CA GLN A 430 -4.87 -7.53 8.10
C GLN A 430 -4.43 -6.47 7.09
N ALA A 431 -4.45 -5.20 7.51
CA ALA A 431 -4.09 -4.10 6.64
C ALA A 431 -2.63 -4.16 6.21
N VAL A 432 -1.73 -4.40 7.16
CA VAL A 432 -0.28 -4.37 6.94
C VAL A 432 0.29 -5.69 6.41
N LEU A 433 -0.23 -6.84 6.87
CA LEU A 433 0.19 -8.16 6.36
C LEU A 433 -0.37 -8.46 4.97
N ALA A 434 -1.49 -7.82 4.60
CA ALA A 434 -2.23 -8.08 3.37
C ALA A 434 -2.36 -9.59 3.05
N PRO A 435 -2.89 -10.41 3.97
CA PRO A 435 -2.89 -11.87 3.85
C PRO A 435 -3.78 -12.37 2.71
N PHE A 436 -4.75 -11.56 2.31
CA PHE A 436 -5.68 -11.84 1.22
C PHE A 436 -5.27 -11.16 -0.08
N GLY A 437 -4.07 -10.58 -0.14
CA GLY A 437 -3.56 -9.86 -1.31
C GLY A 437 -3.94 -8.38 -1.34
N LEU A 438 -3.51 -7.72 -2.40
CA LEU A 438 -3.79 -6.30 -2.66
C LEU A 438 -4.83 -6.17 -3.78
N TYR A 439 -5.57 -5.07 -3.74
CA TYR A 439 -6.44 -4.64 -4.82
C TYR A 439 -6.28 -3.14 -5.06
N THR A 440 -6.54 -2.71 -6.29
CA THR A 440 -6.71 -1.30 -6.63
C THR A 440 -8.11 -1.11 -7.19
N ASN A 441 -8.66 0.10 -7.05
CA ASN A 441 -9.86 0.49 -7.78
C ASN A 441 -9.51 1.40 -8.96
N ARG A 442 -10.45 1.51 -9.92
CA ARG A 442 -10.28 2.40 -11.09
C ARG A 442 -10.30 3.88 -10.70
N GLU A 443 -11.14 4.21 -9.72
CA GLU A 443 -11.38 5.56 -9.24
C GLU A 443 -11.48 5.47 -7.73
N TRP A 444 -10.57 6.14 -7.03
CA TRP A 444 -10.68 6.30 -5.59
C TRP A 444 -11.69 7.40 -5.31
N ASP A 445 -12.84 7.02 -4.75
CA ASP A 445 -13.81 7.98 -4.27
C ASP A 445 -13.52 8.33 -2.80
N ALA A 446 -13.37 9.61 -2.49
CA ALA A 446 -13.30 10.11 -1.13
C ALA A 446 -14.69 10.03 -0.48
N TRP A 447 -14.95 9.00 0.33
CA TRP A 447 -16.15 8.94 1.18
C TRP A 447 -15.80 8.48 2.59
N PHE A 448 -15.49 9.40 3.51
CA PHE A 448 -15.84 9.22 4.93
C PHE A 448 -15.71 10.53 5.73
N GLY A 449 -16.83 11.24 5.92
CA GLY A 449 -16.98 12.30 6.91
C GLY A 449 -17.95 11.86 8.00
N ASN A 450 -17.54 11.90 9.27
CA ASN A 450 -18.42 11.60 10.41
C ASN A 450 -19.29 12.85 10.72
N PRO A 451 -20.63 12.74 10.74
CA PRO A 451 -21.53 13.88 11.01
C PRO A 451 -21.41 14.46 12.43
N ALA A 452 -20.78 13.76 13.37
CA ALA A 452 -20.69 14.23 14.76
C ALA A 452 -19.54 15.22 15.03
N ASN A 453 -18.44 15.15 14.28
CA ASN A 453 -17.26 15.99 14.48
C ASN A 453 -16.87 16.61 13.15
N LYS A 454 -17.05 17.94 13.03
CA LYS A 454 -16.78 18.78 11.84
C LYS A 454 -15.29 18.86 11.47
N THR A 455 -14.61 17.73 11.34
CA THR A 455 -13.21 17.63 10.94
C THR A 455 -13.05 16.48 9.96
N HIS A 456 -12.32 16.78 8.87
CA HIS A 456 -12.04 15.98 7.67
C HIS A 456 -13.07 16.21 6.55
N ALA A 457 -12.78 17.18 5.68
CA ALA A 457 -13.60 17.58 4.55
C ALA A 457 -13.36 16.62 3.38
N THR A 458 -13.90 15.41 3.49
CA THR A 458 -14.38 14.64 2.34
C THR A 458 -15.77 15.12 1.99
N MET A 459 -16.04 15.34 0.70
CA MET A 459 -17.39 15.73 0.27
C MET A 459 -18.35 14.55 0.41
N ASP A 460 -19.60 14.87 0.71
CA ASP A 460 -20.72 13.92 0.82
C ASP A 460 -21.62 14.14 -0.42
N SER A 461 -21.89 13.08 -1.19
CA SER A 461 -22.91 13.09 -2.24
C SER A 461 -24.25 12.58 -1.73
N ASP A 462 -24.32 12.09 -0.49
CA ASP A 462 -25.37 11.16 -0.08
C ASP A 462 -26.34 11.73 0.97
N LEU A 463 -26.14 12.96 1.43
CA LEU A 463 -27.12 13.59 2.31
C LEU A 463 -28.18 14.31 1.48
N ASP A 464 -29.23 13.55 1.15
CA ASP A 464 -30.59 13.98 0.75
C ASP A 464 -30.99 13.92 -0.73
N HIS A 465 -30.13 13.43 -1.63
CA HIS A 465 -30.53 13.15 -3.03
C HIS A 465 -30.33 11.68 -3.38
N VAL A 466 -31.39 10.91 -3.15
CA VAL A 466 -31.56 9.49 -3.54
C VAL A 466 -31.38 9.25 -5.06
N GLU A 467 -31.34 10.33 -5.85
CA GLU A 467 -31.25 10.27 -7.32
C GLU A 467 -29.82 10.40 -7.87
N ASP A 468 -28.86 10.98 -7.12
CA ASP A 468 -27.45 11.09 -7.54
C ASP A 468 -26.66 9.87 -7.05
N ARG A 469 -26.85 8.76 -7.77
CA ARG A 469 -26.30 7.43 -7.47
C ARG A 469 -24.76 7.48 -7.36
N LYS A 470 -24.21 7.10 -6.20
CA LYS A 470 -22.78 6.72 -6.08
C LYS A 470 -22.40 5.79 -7.25
N PRO A 471 -21.36 6.07 -8.03
CA PRO A 471 -20.98 5.19 -9.14
C PRO A 471 -20.52 3.83 -8.61
N SER A 472 -20.72 2.78 -9.40
CA SER A 472 -20.17 1.47 -9.08
C SER A 472 -18.64 1.54 -9.03
N SER A 473 -18.04 1.04 -7.95
CA SER A 473 -16.59 0.89 -7.87
C SER A 473 -16.14 -0.35 -8.65
N ARG A 474 -15.01 -0.25 -9.34
CA ARG A 474 -14.38 -1.35 -10.10
C ARG A 474 -13.10 -1.74 -9.41
N GLU A 475 -13.04 -2.95 -8.86
CA GLU A 475 -11.91 -3.48 -8.11
C GLU A 475 -11.14 -4.48 -8.96
N TYR A 476 -9.81 -4.39 -8.92
CA TYR A 476 -8.89 -5.29 -9.61
C TYR A 476 -7.90 -5.86 -8.60
N PRO A 477 -7.72 -7.19 -8.54
CA PRO A 477 -6.67 -7.78 -7.72
C PRO A 477 -5.30 -7.44 -8.35
N VAL A 478 -4.31 -7.17 -7.52
CA VAL A 478 -2.96 -6.78 -7.94
C VAL A 478 -2.05 -8.02 -7.94
N PRO A 479 -1.37 -8.34 -9.05
CA PRO A 479 -0.46 -9.47 -9.12
C PRO A 479 0.70 -9.34 -8.11
N GLN A 480 1.00 -10.42 -7.38
CA GLN A 480 2.13 -10.43 -6.45
C GLN A 480 3.46 -10.19 -7.18
N ALA A 481 3.59 -10.70 -8.41
CA ALA A 481 4.74 -10.47 -9.26
C ALA A 481 5.05 -8.98 -9.49
N TRP A 482 4.02 -8.13 -9.59
CA TRP A 482 4.20 -6.68 -9.73
C TRP A 482 4.71 -6.06 -8.42
N THR A 483 4.14 -6.45 -7.28
CA THR A 483 4.59 -5.93 -5.98
C THR A 483 6.05 -6.30 -5.71
N GLN A 484 6.47 -7.52 -6.05
CA GLN A 484 7.88 -7.91 -5.94
C GLN A 484 8.77 -7.16 -6.94
N TRP A 485 8.30 -6.96 -8.18
CA TRP A 485 9.04 -6.25 -9.23
C TRP A 485 9.45 -4.83 -8.83
N LEU A 486 8.65 -4.15 -8.00
CA LEU A 486 8.99 -2.83 -7.45
C LEU A 486 10.33 -2.79 -6.71
N PHE A 487 10.82 -3.94 -6.24
CA PHE A 487 12.07 -4.07 -5.50
C PHE A 487 13.20 -4.67 -6.34
N SER A 488 12.99 -4.85 -7.64
CA SER A 488 13.99 -5.40 -8.56
C SER A 488 14.99 -4.33 -9.03
N GLU A 489 16.25 -4.74 -9.24
CA GLU A 489 17.26 -3.90 -9.89
C GLU A 489 16.85 -3.50 -11.31
N ASP A 490 16.38 -4.47 -12.10
CA ASP A 490 16.02 -4.28 -13.51
C ASP A 490 14.93 -3.21 -13.69
N LEU A 491 13.98 -3.09 -12.77
CA LEU A 491 13.00 -2.01 -12.81
C LEU A 491 13.68 -0.65 -12.79
N TRP A 492 14.54 -0.41 -11.80
CA TRP A 492 15.09 0.92 -11.51
C TRP A 492 16.27 1.29 -12.42
N THR A 493 17.02 0.29 -12.86
CA THR A 493 18.19 0.47 -13.74
C THR A 493 17.85 0.45 -15.22
N ASP A 494 16.67 -0.05 -15.61
CA ASP A 494 16.26 -0.12 -17.01
C ASP A 494 14.87 0.49 -17.24
N GLN A 495 13.81 -0.11 -16.71
CA GLN A 495 12.44 0.27 -17.07
C GLN A 495 12.07 1.70 -16.65
N VAL A 496 12.44 2.13 -15.45
CA VAL A 496 12.19 3.50 -14.96
C VAL A 496 13.05 4.52 -15.70
N LEU A 497 14.27 4.16 -16.11
CA LEU A 497 15.09 5.06 -16.94
C LEU A 497 14.43 5.31 -18.31
N ARG A 498 13.84 4.27 -18.90
CA ARG A 498 13.18 4.34 -20.23
C ARG A 498 11.80 4.97 -20.18
N PHE A 499 10.97 4.60 -19.20
CA PHE A 499 9.54 4.91 -19.16
C PHE A 499 9.12 5.79 -17.98
N GLY A 500 10.04 6.16 -17.08
CA GLY A 500 9.71 6.89 -15.86
C GLY A 500 8.73 6.12 -14.97
N LEU A 501 7.84 6.83 -14.30
CA LEU A 501 6.80 6.23 -13.45
C LEU A 501 5.73 5.43 -14.22
N GLU A 502 5.72 5.47 -15.56
CA GLU A 502 4.87 4.54 -16.33
C GLU A 502 5.31 3.08 -16.13
N ALA A 503 6.59 2.84 -15.80
CA ALA A 503 7.12 1.51 -15.49
C ALA A 503 6.58 0.88 -14.20
N ILE A 504 6.02 1.71 -13.30
CA ILE A 504 5.51 1.26 -11.99
C ILE A 504 4.00 1.40 -11.89
N LYS A 505 3.29 1.62 -13.00
CA LYS A 505 1.81 1.69 -12.94
C LYS A 505 1.24 0.34 -12.56
N VAL A 506 0.24 0.39 -11.69
CA VAL A 506 -0.41 -0.80 -11.14
C VAL A 506 -1.20 -1.50 -12.26
N PRO A 507 -0.96 -2.80 -12.50
CA PRO A 507 -1.68 -3.58 -13.49
C PRO A 507 -3.17 -3.66 -13.15
N LYS A 508 -4.03 -3.44 -14.15
CA LYS A 508 -5.49 -3.60 -14.03
C LYS A 508 -5.97 -4.69 -14.99
N HIS A 509 -6.02 -5.93 -14.50
CA HIS A 509 -6.51 -7.06 -15.27
C HIS A 509 -8.02 -7.01 -15.44
N LYS A 510 -8.50 -6.42 -16.55
CA LYS A 510 -9.94 -6.24 -16.82
C LYS A 510 -10.76 -7.53 -16.70
N LYS A 511 -10.20 -8.68 -17.08
CA LYS A 511 -10.91 -9.96 -16.95
C LYS A 511 -11.20 -10.32 -15.49
N TRP A 512 -10.29 -9.96 -14.57
CA TRP A 512 -10.43 -10.20 -13.13
C TRP A 512 -11.26 -9.15 -12.39
N GLU A 513 -11.76 -8.13 -13.08
CA GLU A 513 -12.55 -7.04 -12.50
C GLU A 513 -13.77 -7.55 -11.69
N VAL A 514 -14.03 -6.86 -10.59
CA VAL A 514 -15.28 -6.96 -9.82
C VAL A 514 -15.93 -5.60 -9.71
N VAL A 515 -17.17 -5.49 -10.15
CA VAL A 515 -17.95 -4.26 -10.05
C VAL A 515 -18.73 -4.27 -8.74
N LYS A 516 -18.29 -3.49 -7.75
CA LYS A 516 -18.99 -3.27 -6.49
C LYS A 516 -20.06 -2.19 -6.66
N LEU A 517 -21.32 -2.54 -6.40
CA LEU A 517 -22.43 -1.59 -6.46
C LEU A 517 -22.52 -0.74 -5.18
N PRO A 518 -23.04 0.50 -5.28
CA PRO A 518 -23.14 1.45 -4.15
C PRO A 518 -24.20 1.08 -3.10
N TYR A 519 -25.17 0.23 -3.44
CA TYR A 519 -26.33 -0.03 -2.58
C TYR A 519 -26.04 -1.15 -1.58
N GLY A 520 -26.05 -0.86 -0.28
CA GLY A 520 -26.00 -1.90 0.75
C GLY A 520 -25.56 -1.44 2.13
N THR A 521 -26.51 -1.34 3.05
CA THR A 521 -26.33 -0.74 4.39
C THR A 521 -25.93 -1.72 5.50
N ARG A 522 -25.43 -2.92 5.19
CA ARG A 522 -25.04 -3.90 6.22
C ARG A 522 -23.67 -4.51 5.93
N GLY A 523 -22.77 -4.40 6.90
CA GLY A 523 -21.37 -4.83 6.80
C GLY A 523 -20.40 -3.69 6.42
N TRP A 524 -19.11 -3.88 6.70
CA TRP A 524 -18.03 -2.97 6.31
C TRP A 524 -17.84 -2.94 4.79
N ASN A 525 -17.91 -4.11 4.14
CA ASN A 525 -17.82 -4.21 2.69
C ASN A 525 -19.17 -3.98 2.00
N GLY A 526 -20.29 -4.11 2.73
CA GLY A 526 -21.64 -3.94 2.20
C GLY A 526 -22.06 -5.08 1.27
N THR A 527 -21.38 -6.22 1.34
CA THR A 527 -21.52 -7.33 0.39
C THR A 527 -22.56 -8.34 0.88
N GLY A 528 -23.62 -8.47 0.09
CA GLY A 528 -24.55 -9.61 0.11
C GLY A 528 -24.65 -10.20 -1.30
N GLU A 529 -25.10 -11.45 -1.39
CA GLU A 529 -25.10 -12.35 -2.57
C GLU A 529 -25.79 -11.81 -3.86
N HIS A 530 -26.14 -10.53 -4.00
CA HIS A 530 -26.87 -9.96 -5.14
C HIS A 530 -26.27 -8.69 -5.76
N ARG A 531 -25.04 -8.27 -5.40
CA ARG A 531 -24.65 -6.86 -5.55
C ARG A 531 -23.37 -6.54 -6.33
N TRP A 532 -22.88 -7.47 -7.15
CA TRP A 532 -21.75 -7.21 -8.03
C TRP A 532 -21.91 -7.91 -9.37
N ASN A 533 -21.57 -7.22 -10.47
CA ASN A 533 -21.73 -7.68 -11.87
C ASN A 533 -23.19 -7.91 -12.36
N THR A 534 -24.15 -7.08 -11.92
CA THR A 534 -25.45 -6.96 -12.60
C THR A 534 -25.25 -6.28 -13.95
N ALA A 535 -25.68 -6.89 -15.06
CA ALA A 535 -25.52 -6.30 -16.38
C ALA A 535 -26.16 -4.89 -16.47
N PRO A 536 -25.61 -3.95 -17.25
CA PRO A 536 -26.33 -2.70 -17.56
C PRO A 536 -27.53 -3.04 -18.45
N GLY A 537 -28.75 -2.80 -17.97
CA GLY A 537 -29.98 -2.85 -18.79
C GLY A 537 -31.13 -3.69 -18.24
N THR A 538 -30.98 -4.41 -17.14
CA THR A 538 -32.11 -5.12 -16.50
C THR A 538 -32.53 -4.39 -15.23
N ASP A 539 -33.57 -3.58 -15.37
CA ASP A 539 -34.35 -2.97 -14.30
C ASP A 539 -35.15 -4.05 -13.55
N ASP A 540 -34.45 -5.02 -12.95
CA ASP A 540 -35.06 -6.08 -12.16
C ASP A 540 -34.91 -5.77 -10.68
N ARG A 541 -36.08 -5.56 -10.08
CA ARG A 541 -36.32 -5.10 -8.72
C ARG A 541 -35.48 -5.88 -7.71
N ILE A 542 -34.88 -5.10 -6.83
CA ILE A 542 -34.18 -5.45 -5.60
C ILE A 542 -34.99 -6.51 -4.84
N TRP A 543 -34.54 -7.77 -4.87
CA TRP A 543 -34.98 -8.77 -3.90
C TRP A 543 -34.07 -8.65 -2.67
N VAL A 544 -34.66 -8.40 -1.50
CA VAL A 544 -33.96 -8.36 -0.22
C VAL A 544 -34.26 -9.69 0.47
N PRO A 545 -33.30 -10.63 0.60
CA PRO A 545 -33.46 -11.73 1.53
C PRO A 545 -33.44 -11.19 2.96
N ASN A 546 -34.43 -11.57 3.75
CA ASN A 546 -34.45 -11.32 5.19
C ASN A 546 -33.34 -12.18 5.84
N TRP A 547 -32.47 -11.55 6.62
CA TRP A 547 -31.39 -12.22 7.36
C TRP A 547 -31.87 -13.06 8.55
N ASP A 548 -33.17 -13.05 8.83
CA ASP A 548 -33.76 -13.76 9.98
C ASP A 548 -33.72 -15.29 9.81
N ASP A 549 -33.47 -15.81 8.60
CA ASP A 549 -33.35 -17.26 8.33
C ASP A 549 -31.90 -17.80 8.46
N PHE A 550 -30.90 -16.96 8.77
CA PHE A 550 -29.47 -17.35 8.72
C PHE A 550 -28.73 -17.35 10.07
N TYR A 551 -29.43 -17.16 11.19
CA TYR A 551 -28.87 -17.38 12.52
C TYR A 551 -29.46 -18.64 13.14
N LEU A 552 -28.67 -19.73 13.19
CA LEU A 552 -28.29 -20.43 14.43
C LEU A 552 -27.64 -21.80 14.26
N ASP A 553 -27.48 -22.33 13.04
CA ASP A 553 -26.81 -23.63 12.87
C ASP A 553 -25.44 -23.48 12.21
N GLY A 554 -24.38 -23.60 13.02
CA GLY A 554 -23.04 -23.92 12.51
C GLY A 554 -21.91 -22.93 12.80
N ILE A 555 -22.06 -21.97 13.73
CA ILE A 555 -20.87 -21.36 14.34
C ILE A 555 -20.29 -22.41 15.30
N PRO A 556 -19.07 -22.92 15.08
CA PRO A 556 -18.43 -23.83 16.04
C PRO A 556 -18.40 -23.17 17.42
N GLU A 557 -18.72 -23.90 18.47
CA GLU A 557 -18.77 -23.38 19.85
C GLU A 557 -17.41 -22.80 20.29
N GLU A 558 -16.34 -23.31 19.69
CA GLU A 558 -14.96 -22.82 19.78
C GLU A 558 -14.71 -21.43 19.14
N ALA A 559 -15.55 -20.96 18.20
CA ALA A 559 -15.50 -19.57 17.72
C ALA A 559 -16.27 -18.59 18.63
N ARG A 560 -17.03 -19.08 19.61
CA ARG A 560 -17.82 -18.26 20.55
C ARG A 560 -17.10 -17.98 21.87
N VAL A 561 -16.00 -18.67 22.16
CA VAL A 561 -15.27 -18.53 23.42
C VAL A 561 -13.78 -18.51 23.15
N PHE A 562 -13.19 -17.32 23.01
CA PHE A 562 -11.75 -17.16 23.22
C PHE A 562 -11.47 -16.00 24.16
N LYS A 563 -10.98 -16.36 25.35
CA LYS A 563 -10.25 -15.49 26.26
C LYS A 563 -8.92 -15.12 25.60
N HIS A 564 -8.54 -13.85 25.78
CA HIS A 564 -7.24 -13.28 25.43
C HIS A 564 -6.07 -14.28 25.59
N PRO A 565 -5.11 -14.33 24.66
CA PRO A 565 -3.73 -14.50 25.05
C PRO A 565 -3.35 -13.22 25.79
N THR A 566 -3.26 -13.29 27.12
CA THR A 566 -2.55 -12.28 27.89
C THR A 566 -1.11 -12.29 27.41
N TRP A 567 -0.69 -11.21 26.77
CA TRP A 567 0.71 -10.83 26.67
C TRP A 567 1.17 -10.54 28.10
N ASP A 568 1.86 -11.49 28.73
CA ASP A 568 2.59 -11.23 29.98
C ASP A 568 3.90 -10.50 29.57
N PRO A 569 4.26 -9.37 30.20
CA PRO A 569 5.38 -8.50 29.80
C PRO A 569 6.76 -9.15 29.81
#